data_AF-A0A8B8TDL0-F1
#
_entry.id   AF-A0A8B8TDL0-F1
#
_cell.length_a   1.000
_cell.length_b   1.000
_cell.length_c   1.000
_cell.angle_alpha   90.00
_cell.angle_beta   90.00
_cell.angle_gamma   90.00
#
_symmetry.space_group_name_H-M   'P 1'
#
loop_
_entity.id
_entity.type
_entity.pdbx_description
1 polymer ?
#
loop_
_entity_poly.entity_id
_entity_poly.type
_entity_poly.pdbx_seq_one_letter_code
_entity_poly.pdbx_strand_id
1 'polypeptide(L)'
;MGIQRNSTSPLCSSLNWTPRKKKSCPLFHPHPSRPSPARRRLPREAIAPPTHDLRSSQAPPPGLPGRFARALGRRGCLSSKRCGRGRPLLPASTSPAAEFVLLVAGFPDSGVLALSWYPPNSNDENGQPTDDLVPTILDKAHKYNLKVTFHIEPYKNRDEQNMYTNVKYIIDKYGNHPAFYRYKTETGKALPMFYVYDSYITTPEKWANLLTSSGSRSIRNSPYDALFIALLVDSKHRYEILRGGFDGIYTYFATNGFTYGSSYENWAKLKYFCDQYNLIFIPSVGPGYIDTSIRPWNTQNTRNRINGKYYETALSAALQAQPSIISITSFNEWHEGTQIEKAVPKRTSNTVYLDYRPHKPSLYLELTRKWSEKYRKERAAYALDPQLPLF
;
A
#
# COMPACT_ATOMS: atom_id res chain seq x y z
N MET A 1 12.42 67.22 -41.31
CA MET A 1 12.45 66.00 -42.15
C MET A 1 11.89 64.88 -41.28
N GLY A 2 10.61 64.46 -41.32
CA GLY A 2 9.81 63.94 -42.45
C GLY A 2 10.27 62.50 -42.78
N ILE A 3 9.51 61.39 -42.70
CA ILE A 3 8.09 61.12 -43.05
C ILE A 3 7.63 59.73 -42.48
N GLN A 4 6.35 59.66 -42.01
CA GLN A 4 5.25 58.63 -42.00
C GLN A 4 5.53 57.12 -41.74
N ARG A 5 4.81 56.39 -40.85
CA ARG A 5 3.37 55.96 -40.70
C ARG A 5 2.88 54.81 -41.60
N ASN A 6 2.41 53.70 -40.97
CA ASN A 6 1.19 52.89 -41.20
C ASN A 6 1.39 51.48 -40.57
N SER A 7 0.64 51.00 -39.56
CA SER A 7 -0.78 50.60 -39.46
C SER A 7 -1.21 49.47 -40.41
N THR A 8 -1.58 48.30 -39.87
CA THR A 8 -2.82 47.54 -40.17
C THR A 8 -2.87 46.19 -39.42
N SER A 9 -3.93 45.99 -38.64
CA SER A 9 -4.58 44.69 -38.41
C SER A 9 -5.68 44.53 -39.50
N PRO A 10 -6.25 43.32 -39.75
CA PRO A 10 -7.50 43.00 -39.05
C PRO A 10 -7.88 41.50 -38.87
N LEU A 11 -8.82 41.29 -37.93
CA LEU A 11 -10.00 40.40 -37.92
C LEU A 11 -9.86 38.88 -38.19
N CYS A 12 -10.24 38.08 -37.20
CA CYS A 12 -11.03 36.87 -37.45
C CYS A 12 -12.18 36.76 -36.44
N SER A 13 -13.37 36.56 -36.99
CA SER A 13 -14.68 36.67 -36.40
C SER A 13 -15.15 35.40 -35.69
N SER A 14 -16.03 35.64 -34.73
CA SER A 14 -16.91 34.71 -34.01
C SER A 14 -17.76 33.80 -34.91
N LEU A 15 -18.04 32.58 -34.44
CA LEU A 15 -19.29 31.86 -34.70
C LEU A 15 -19.53 30.75 -33.65
N ASN A 16 -20.58 30.96 -32.87
CA ASN A 16 -21.26 30.00 -31.98
C ASN A 16 -21.92 28.89 -32.80
N TRP A 17 -21.95 27.64 -32.31
CA TRP A 17 -23.03 26.69 -32.63
C TRP A 17 -23.19 25.61 -31.53
N THR A 18 -24.39 25.51 -30.97
CA THR A 18 -24.96 24.36 -30.22
C THR A 18 -26.40 24.13 -30.71
N PRO A 19 -27.15 23.11 -30.25
CA PRO A 19 -27.14 21.70 -30.64
C PRO A 19 -28.45 21.28 -31.36
N ARG A 20 -28.48 20.15 -32.10
CA ARG A 20 -29.75 19.56 -32.60
C ARG A 20 -29.98 18.13 -32.12
N LYS A 21 -31.21 17.91 -31.63
CA LYS A 21 -31.82 16.66 -31.16
C LYS A 21 -32.44 15.85 -32.32
N LYS A 22 -32.44 14.52 -32.12
CA LYS A 22 -33.44 13.47 -32.47
C LYS A 22 -33.88 13.28 -33.94
N LYS A 23 -33.62 12.07 -34.45
CA LYS A 23 -34.59 11.24 -35.19
C LYS A 23 -34.46 9.76 -34.79
N SER A 24 -35.56 9.04 -34.99
CA SER A 24 -36.08 7.84 -34.32
C SER A 24 -35.80 6.49 -35.01
N CYS A 25 -36.01 5.40 -34.25
CA CYS A 25 -35.95 3.96 -34.61
C CYS A 25 -36.86 3.51 -35.78
N PRO A 26 -36.67 2.25 -36.24
CA PRO A 26 -37.60 1.15 -35.90
C PRO A 26 -36.88 -0.09 -35.35
N LEU A 27 -37.28 -0.63 -34.19
CA LEU A 27 -38.18 -1.78 -34.00
C LEU A 27 -37.69 -3.10 -34.63
N PHE A 28 -37.15 -3.98 -33.79
CA PHE A 28 -37.09 -5.43 -34.03
C PHE A 28 -37.94 -6.13 -32.95
N HIS A 29 -38.97 -6.85 -33.40
CA HIS A 29 -39.82 -7.70 -32.57
C HIS A 29 -39.16 -9.06 -32.27
N PRO A 30 -39.54 -9.73 -31.17
CA PRO A 30 -39.04 -11.05 -30.79
C PRO A 30 -39.87 -12.17 -31.44
N HIS A 31 -39.22 -13.29 -31.78
CA HIS A 31 -39.90 -14.54 -32.15
C HIS A 31 -39.68 -15.64 -31.10
N PRO A 32 -40.59 -16.63 -31.02
CA PRO A 32 -41.01 -17.23 -29.78
C PRO A 32 -40.41 -18.64 -29.51
N SER A 33 -40.62 -19.02 -28.26
CA SER A 33 -40.45 -20.30 -27.57
C SER A 33 -40.61 -21.60 -28.39
N ARG A 34 -39.73 -22.57 -28.09
CA ARG A 34 -40.06 -24.00 -28.13
C ARG A 34 -39.73 -24.66 -26.78
N PRO A 35 -40.58 -25.59 -26.28
CA PRO A 35 -40.47 -26.17 -24.95
C PRO A 35 -39.50 -27.36 -24.96
N SER A 36 -38.81 -27.58 -23.83
CA SER A 36 -38.10 -28.84 -23.54
C SER A 36 -38.75 -29.53 -22.32
N PRO A 37 -38.85 -30.86 -22.33
CA PRO A 37 -39.76 -31.59 -21.47
C PRO A 37 -39.18 -31.85 -20.07
N ALA A 38 -40.13 -32.06 -19.16
CA ALA A 38 -39.97 -32.39 -17.75
C ALA A 38 -38.88 -33.45 -17.47
N ARG A 39 -38.00 -33.16 -16.51
CA ARG A 39 -37.26 -34.20 -15.77
C ARG A 39 -37.86 -34.38 -14.38
N ARG A 40 -38.21 -35.64 -14.14
CA ARG A 40 -38.78 -36.23 -12.93
C ARG A 40 -37.95 -35.89 -11.68
N ARG A 41 -38.65 -35.52 -10.61
CA ARG A 41 -38.18 -35.66 -9.22
C ARG A 41 -38.44 -37.10 -8.76
N LEU A 42 -37.46 -37.72 -8.11
CA LEU A 42 -37.59 -38.81 -7.14
C LEU A 42 -36.30 -38.85 -6.27
N PRO A 43 -36.32 -39.43 -5.05
CA PRO A 43 -36.22 -38.64 -3.83
C PRO A 43 -34.91 -38.80 -3.05
N ARG A 44 -34.83 -37.99 -1.99
CA ARG A 44 -33.83 -38.01 -0.91
C ARG A 44 -33.82 -39.38 -0.21
N GLU A 45 -32.64 -39.95 -0.05
CA GLU A 45 -32.35 -40.90 1.02
C GLU A 45 -31.43 -40.26 2.06
N ALA A 46 -31.85 -40.42 3.31
CA ALA A 46 -31.17 -39.99 4.50
C ALA A 46 -30.17 -41.08 4.91
N ILE A 47 -28.94 -40.68 5.25
CA ILE A 47 -28.01 -41.53 5.99
C ILE A 47 -27.56 -40.72 7.20
N ALA A 48 -28.04 -41.14 8.37
CA ALA A 48 -27.55 -40.75 9.69
C ALA A 48 -26.56 -41.83 10.19
N PRO A 49 -25.69 -41.50 11.17
CA PRO A 49 -24.36 -42.11 11.32
C PRO A 49 -24.34 -43.29 12.30
N PRO A 50 -23.24 -44.06 12.38
CA PRO A 50 -23.00 -44.92 13.53
C PRO A 50 -22.26 -44.16 14.64
N THR A 51 -22.73 -44.41 15.86
CA THR A 51 -22.18 -44.05 17.17
C THR A 51 -21.34 -45.19 17.77
N HIS A 52 -20.58 -44.85 18.84
CA HIS A 52 -19.80 -45.69 19.77
C HIS A 52 -18.39 -46.14 19.28
N ASP A 53 -17.29 -46.11 20.06
CA ASP A 53 -17.13 -46.05 21.52
C ASP A 53 -15.75 -45.53 22.01
N LEU A 54 -15.81 -44.95 23.21
CA LEU A 54 -14.90 -44.70 24.35
C LEU A 54 -13.42 -45.16 24.45
N ARG A 55 -12.67 -44.34 25.25
CA ARG A 55 -11.41 -44.52 26.03
C ARG A 55 -10.09 -44.31 25.26
N SER A 56 -9.06 -43.59 25.74
CA SER A 56 -8.65 -43.26 27.12
C SER A 56 -7.72 -42.02 27.20
N SER A 57 -7.87 -41.31 28.32
CA SER A 57 -6.93 -40.47 29.11
C SER A 57 -5.44 -40.32 28.71
N GLN A 58 -4.96 -39.08 28.71
CA GLN A 58 -3.87 -38.58 29.58
C GLN A 58 -3.80 -37.04 29.55
N ALA A 59 -3.76 -36.43 30.74
CA ALA A 59 -3.60 -34.99 30.98
C ALA A 59 -2.22 -34.71 31.62
N PRO A 60 -1.57 -33.56 31.34
CA PRO A 60 -0.49 -33.02 32.17
C PRO A 60 -0.99 -31.84 33.06
N PRO A 61 -0.21 -31.42 34.08
CA PRO A 61 -0.70 -30.96 35.40
C PRO A 61 -1.03 -29.45 35.48
N PRO A 62 -1.68 -29.00 36.58
CA PRO A 62 -2.16 -27.62 36.73
C PRO A 62 -1.13 -26.71 37.41
N GLY A 63 -1.03 -25.45 36.99
CA GLY A 63 -0.28 -24.44 37.74
C GLY A 63 -0.01 -23.13 37.00
N LEU A 64 -0.98 -22.21 36.99
CA LEU A 64 -0.88 -20.85 37.57
C LEU A 64 -2.09 -20.00 37.12
N PRO A 65 -2.70 -19.22 38.02
CA PRO A 65 -4.06 -18.72 37.88
C PRO A 65 -4.18 -17.50 36.97
N GLY A 66 -5.26 -17.50 36.19
CA GLY A 66 -5.65 -16.41 35.32
C GLY A 66 -6.00 -15.15 36.09
N ARG A 67 -5.11 -14.16 36.01
CA ARG A 67 -5.39 -12.74 36.26
C ARG A 67 -4.58 -11.82 35.34
N PHE A 68 -4.56 -12.08 34.04
CA PHE A 68 -4.00 -11.12 33.06
C PHE A 68 -4.78 -10.99 31.74
N ALA A 69 -5.95 -11.62 31.63
CA ALA A 69 -6.78 -11.58 30.40
C ALA A 69 -7.99 -10.64 30.46
N ARG A 70 -8.12 -9.78 31.49
CA ARG A 70 -9.34 -8.95 31.68
C ARG A 70 -9.17 -7.43 31.51
N ALA A 71 -7.99 -6.94 31.12
CA ALA A 71 -7.76 -5.50 30.94
C ALA A 71 -7.62 -5.01 29.48
N LEU A 72 -7.46 -5.91 28.49
CA LEU A 72 -7.19 -5.54 27.09
C LEU A 72 -8.37 -5.77 26.11
N GLY A 73 -9.56 -6.04 26.65
CA GLY A 73 -10.71 -6.57 25.87
C GLY A 73 -11.76 -5.59 25.39
N ARG A 74 -11.55 -4.27 25.45
CA ARG A 74 -12.50 -3.28 24.92
C ARG A 74 -11.74 -2.08 24.40
N ARG A 75 -11.63 -1.89 23.07
CA ARG A 75 -11.65 -0.55 22.40
C ARG A 75 -11.24 -0.50 20.92
N GLY A 76 -10.97 -1.61 20.23
CA GLY A 76 -10.79 -1.60 18.76
C GLY A 76 -11.75 -2.55 18.07
N CYS A 77 -12.68 -2.05 17.24
CA CYS A 77 -13.58 -2.85 16.38
C CYS A 77 -14.69 -3.70 17.05
N LEU A 78 -15.48 -3.12 17.98
CA LEU A 78 -16.82 -3.65 18.33
C LEU A 78 -17.97 -2.66 18.11
N SER A 79 -17.66 -1.42 17.70
CA SER A 79 -18.65 -0.41 17.32
C SER A 79 -18.94 -0.50 15.83
N SER A 80 -20.18 -0.80 15.47
CA SER A 80 -20.71 -0.98 14.11
C SER A 80 -20.63 0.26 13.18
N LYS A 81 -19.85 1.29 13.53
CA LYS A 81 -19.94 2.58 12.83
C LYS A 81 -18.85 2.90 11.82
N ARG A 82 -17.67 2.26 11.77
CA ARG A 82 -16.64 2.55 10.73
C ARG A 82 -15.68 1.36 10.51
N CYS A 83 -16.10 0.34 9.77
CA CYS A 83 -15.20 -0.70 9.26
C CYS A 83 -15.10 -0.60 7.73
N GLY A 84 -13.95 -1.01 7.17
CA GLY A 84 -13.72 -1.07 5.72
C GLY A 84 -14.77 -1.85 4.93
N ARG A 85 -14.78 -1.70 3.61
CA ARG A 85 -15.74 -2.38 2.70
C ARG A 85 -15.53 -3.89 2.59
N GLY A 86 -14.37 -4.40 2.96
CA GLY A 86 -14.09 -5.83 3.12
C GLY A 86 -14.08 -6.24 4.58
N ARG A 87 -14.30 -7.54 4.85
CA ARG A 87 -14.18 -8.10 6.21
C ARG A 87 -12.96 -9.02 6.32
N PRO A 88 -12.06 -8.80 7.30
CA PRO A 88 -10.95 -9.71 7.56
C PRO A 88 -11.45 -11.09 7.97
N LEU A 89 -10.66 -12.13 7.65
CA LEU A 89 -10.92 -13.50 8.09
C LEU A 89 -10.93 -13.60 9.63
N LEU A 90 -10.10 -12.80 10.31
CA LEU A 90 -9.96 -12.79 11.76
C LEU A 90 -10.33 -11.40 12.33
N PRO A 91 -10.90 -11.32 13.54
CA PRO A 91 -11.21 -10.03 14.17
C PRO A 91 -9.91 -9.29 14.54
N ALA A 92 -9.92 -7.96 14.48
CA ALA A 92 -8.76 -7.08 14.73
C ALA A 92 -8.06 -7.23 16.10
N SER A 93 -8.55 -8.11 16.99
CA SER A 93 -7.98 -8.41 18.31
C SER A 93 -6.83 -9.42 18.28
N THR A 94 -6.56 -10.06 17.14
CA THR A 94 -5.31 -10.77 16.91
C THR A 94 -4.24 -9.73 16.58
N SER A 95 -3.10 -9.73 17.29
CA SER A 95 -2.00 -8.81 17.02
C SER A 95 -1.70 -8.80 15.50
N PRO A 96 -1.80 -7.65 14.79
CA PRO A 96 -1.58 -7.57 13.34
C PRO A 96 -0.26 -8.20 12.89
N ALA A 97 0.72 -8.17 13.80
CA ALA A 97 2.00 -8.85 13.68
C ALA A 97 1.85 -10.35 13.43
N ALA A 98 1.03 -11.08 14.21
CA ALA A 98 0.97 -12.54 14.15
C ALA A 98 0.42 -13.08 12.81
N GLU A 99 -0.42 -12.32 12.12
CA GLU A 99 -1.07 -12.75 10.87
C GLU A 99 -0.26 -12.40 9.62
N PHE A 100 0.34 -11.22 9.54
CA PHE A 100 1.32 -10.90 8.48
C PHE A 100 2.43 -11.95 8.44
N VAL A 101 2.86 -12.32 9.64
CA VAL A 101 4.01 -13.16 9.90
C VAL A 101 3.78 -14.63 9.49
N LEU A 102 2.56 -15.16 9.63
CA LEU A 102 2.18 -16.47 9.06
C LEU A 102 2.02 -16.45 7.53
N LEU A 103 1.87 -15.28 6.91
CA LEU A 103 1.51 -15.12 5.50
C LEU A 103 2.69 -14.83 4.57
N VAL A 104 3.72 -14.13 5.06
CA VAL A 104 4.96 -13.86 4.28
C VAL A 104 6.02 -14.96 4.46
N ALA A 105 5.75 -15.97 5.30
CA ALA A 105 6.55 -17.17 5.49
C ALA A 105 6.77 -18.04 4.22
N GLY A 106 6.14 -17.69 3.09
CA GLY A 106 6.29 -18.35 1.80
C GLY A 106 7.03 -17.54 0.73
N PHE A 107 7.74 -16.46 1.10
CA PHE A 107 8.62 -15.73 0.19
C PHE A 107 10.07 -16.19 0.44
N PRO A 108 10.81 -16.66 -0.60
CA PRO A 108 12.15 -17.25 -0.39
C PRO A 108 13.24 -16.24 0.00
N ASP A 109 12.94 -14.94 -0.04
CA ASP A 109 13.82 -13.84 0.38
C ASP A 109 13.09 -12.98 1.43
N SER A 110 13.81 -12.48 2.43
CA SER A 110 13.22 -11.81 3.61
C SER A 110 12.33 -10.63 3.21
N GLY A 111 11.02 -10.82 3.24
CA GLY A 111 10.04 -9.76 2.98
C GLY A 111 10.16 -8.61 3.98
N VAL A 112 9.84 -7.39 3.53
CA VAL A 112 9.96 -6.17 4.34
C VAL A 112 8.58 -5.60 4.65
N LEU A 113 8.33 -5.35 5.92
CA LEU A 113 7.19 -4.60 6.44
C LEU A 113 7.54 -3.11 6.51
N ALA A 114 6.80 -2.26 5.79
CA ALA A 114 6.80 -0.82 6.05
C ALA A 114 5.71 -0.51 7.08
N LEU A 115 6.12 -0.39 8.35
CA LEU A 115 5.21 -0.18 9.47
C LEU A 115 4.82 1.29 9.56
N SER A 116 3.53 1.61 9.39
CA SER A 116 2.96 2.93 9.72
C SER A 116 3.30 3.29 11.16
N TRP A 117 3.92 4.45 11.35
CA TRP A 117 4.50 4.83 12.62
C TRP A 117 4.22 6.30 12.97
N TYR A 118 3.78 6.48 14.21
CA TYR A 118 3.66 7.76 14.89
C TYR A 118 4.64 7.80 16.08
N PRO A 119 5.15 8.98 16.47
CA PRO A 119 5.98 9.13 17.66
C PRO A 119 5.32 8.58 18.93
N PRO A 120 6.10 8.18 19.94
CA PRO A 120 5.55 7.74 21.22
C PRO A 120 4.56 8.74 21.80
N ASN A 121 3.43 8.25 22.32
CA ASN A 121 2.32 9.06 22.82
C ASN A 121 1.60 9.93 21.77
N SER A 122 1.90 9.74 20.48
CA SER A 122 1.16 10.33 19.35
C SER A 122 0.39 9.25 18.61
N ASN A 123 -0.63 9.65 17.85
CA ASN A 123 -1.51 8.78 17.09
C ASN A 123 -2.13 9.53 15.91
N ASP A 124 -2.75 8.77 15.01
CA ASP A 124 -3.69 9.31 14.05
C ASP A 124 -4.95 9.85 14.79
N GLU A 125 -5.72 10.70 14.11
CA GLU A 125 -6.93 11.32 14.67
C GLU A 125 -7.99 10.30 15.14
N ASN A 126 -7.94 9.06 14.65
CA ASN A 126 -8.96 8.04 14.90
C ASN A 126 -8.46 6.83 15.68
N GLY A 127 -7.18 6.79 16.09
CA GLY A 127 -6.57 5.63 16.74
C GLY A 127 -5.93 5.93 18.09
N GLN A 128 -4.97 5.11 18.48
CA GLN A 128 -4.27 5.13 19.76
C GLN A 128 -2.77 5.05 19.51
N PRO A 129 -1.90 5.47 20.45
CA PRO A 129 -0.47 5.32 20.30
C PRO A 129 -0.07 3.86 20.04
N THR A 130 0.76 3.64 19.02
CA THR A 130 1.11 2.29 18.54
C THR A 130 2.58 1.91 18.70
N ASP A 131 3.47 2.86 19.08
CA ASP A 131 4.91 2.59 19.19
C ASP A 131 5.25 1.45 20.17
N ASP A 132 4.47 1.28 21.24
CA ASP A 132 4.66 0.20 22.21
C ASP A 132 4.46 -1.20 21.62
N LEU A 133 3.81 -1.30 20.45
CA LEU A 133 3.64 -2.57 19.73
C LEU A 133 4.85 -2.94 18.86
N VAL A 134 5.76 -1.99 18.58
CA VAL A 134 6.90 -2.18 17.67
C VAL A 134 7.83 -3.32 18.12
N PRO A 135 8.23 -3.46 19.40
CA PRO A 135 9.03 -4.61 19.84
C PRO A 135 8.37 -5.96 19.54
N THR A 136 7.06 -6.07 19.78
CA THR A 136 6.32 -7.31 19.49
C THR A 136 6.26 -7.59 17.99
N ILE A 137 6.05 -6.56 17.16
CA ILE A 137 6.05 -6.70 15.70
C ILE A 137 7.43 -7.19 15.21
N LEU A 138 8.50 -6.61 15.74
CA LEU A 138 9.88 -6.98 15.44
C LEU A 138 10.17 -8.45 15.81
N ASP A 139 9.80 -8.90 17.02
CA ASP A 139 9.97 -10.29 17.46
C ASP A 139 9.26 -11.27 16.53
N LYS A 140 8.00 -10.95 16.16
CA LYS A 140 7.21 -11.79 15.26
C LYS A 140 7.79 -11.78 13.84
N ALA A 141 8.24 -10.63 13.34
CA ALA A 141 8.92 -10.55 12.06
C ALA A 141 10.19 -11.40 12.04
N HIS A 142 11.02 -11.32 13.08
CA HIS A 142 12.26 -12.10 13.17
C HIS A 142 11.99 -13.61 13.15
N LYS A 143 10.98 -14.07 13.91
CA LYS A 143 10.58 -15.49 13.94
C LYS A 143 10.30 -16.08 12.56
N TYR A 144 9.91 -15.25 11.58
CA TYR A 144 9.57 -15.69 10.22
C TYR A 144 10.49 -15.10 9.16
N ASN A 145 11.69 -14.68 9.58
CA ASN A 145 12.73 -14.13 8.71
C ASN A 145 12.28 -12.90 7.89
N LEU A 146 11.44 -12.06 8.47
CA LEU A 146 10.98 -10.80 7.90
C LEU A 146 11.78 -9.64 8.47
N LYS A 147 11.81 -8.55 7.72
CA LYS A 147 12.39 -7.28 8.16
C LYS A 147 11.30 -6.23 8.36
N VAL A 148 11.56 -5.24 9.21
CA VAL A 148 10.66 -4.13 9.52
C VAL A 148 11.40 -2.82 9.28
N THR A 149 10.80 -1.98 8.46
CA THR A 149 11.19 -0.60 8.17
C THR A 149 10.04 0.32 8.57
N PHE A 150 10.27 1.63 8.64
CA PHE A 150 9.28 2.56 9.18
C PHE A 150 8.70 3.46 8.09
N HIS A 151 7.38 3.58 8.08
CA HIS A 151 6.61 4.51 7.27
C HIS A 151 6.12 5.62 8.20
N ILE A 152 6.84 6.74 8.18
CA ILE A 152 6.65 7.87 9.08
C ILE A 152 5.45 8.69 8.62
N GLU A 153 4.41 8.66 9.42
CA GLU A 153 3.15 9.36 9.16
C GLU A 153 3.28 10.88 9.40
N PRO A 154 2.36 11.70 8.86
CA PRO A 154 2.25 13.10 9.24
C PRO A 154 1.69 13.19 10.66
N TYR A 155 2.57 13.53 11.61
CA TYR A 155 2.18 13.89 12.97
C TYR A 155 2.21 15.40 13.16
N LYS A 156 1.53 15.87 14.21
CA LYS A 156 1.40 17.30 14.51
C LYS A 156 2.78 17.98 14.59
N ASN A 157 2.92 19.08 13.84
CA ASN A 157 4.13 19.90 13.78
C ASN A 157 5.39 19.15 13.31
N ARG A 158 5.27 18.06 12.53
CA ARG A 158 6.44 17.36 11.97
C ARG A 158 7.37 18.31 11.20
N ASP A 159 8.63 18.36 11.61
CA ASP A 159 9.68 19.20 11.04
C ASP A 159 11.06 18.52 11.16
N GLU A 160 12.12 19.19 10.72
CA GLU A 160 13.46 18.62 10.72
C GLU A 160 14.01 18.31 12.12
N GLN A 161 13.61 19.09 13.14
CA GLN A 161 14.09 18.94 14.51
C GLN A 161 13.48 17.71 15.18
N ASN A 162 12.16 17.57 15.10
CA ASN A 162 11.50 16.39 15.66
C ASN A 162 11.72 15.14 14.79
N MET A 163 11.91 15.28 13.47
CA MET A 163 12.35 14.17 12.63
C MET A 163 13.73 13.65 13.03
N TYR A 164 14.72 14.52 13.29
CA TYR A 164 16.02 14.10 13.84
C TYR A 164 15.84 13.29 15.13
N THR A 165 15.04 13.83 16.07
CA THR A 165 14.78 13.20 17.37
C THR A 165 14.12 11.83 17.20
N ASN A 166 13.15 11.71 16.29
CA ASN A 166 12.42 10.47 16.04
C ASN A 166 13.26 9.43 15.29
N VAL A 167 14.10 9.84 14.34
CA VAL A 167 15.04 8.94 13.66
C VAL A 167 16.06 8.38 14.65
N LYS A 168 16.64 9.25 15.48
CA LYS A 168 17.54 8.84 16.57
C LYS A 168 16.84 7.86 17.50
N TYR A 169 15.63 8.15 17.93
CA TYR A 169 14.83 7.27 18.78
C TYR A 169 14.61 5.88 18.17
N ILE A 170 14.16 5.82 16.91
CA ILE A 170 13.91 4.55 16.21
C ILE A 170 15.19 3.72 16.10
N ILE A 171 16.31 4.35 15.71
CA ILE A 171 17.59 3.66 15.54
C ILE A 171 18.16 3.22 16.90
N ASP A 172 18.13 4.07 17.92
CA ASP A 172 18.63 3.72 19.26
C ASP A 172 17.79 2.60 19.89
N LYS A 173 16.45 2.68 19.80
CA LYS A 173 15.54 1.73 20.46
C LYS A 173 15.42 0.40 19.71
N TYR A 174 15.40 0.44 18.38
CA TYR A 174 15.07 -0.74 17.56
C TYR A 174 16.22 -1.20 16.64
N GLY A 175 17.23 -0.36 16.39
CA GLY A 175 18.26 -0.61 15.38
C GLY A 175 19.09 -1.87 15.60
N ASN A 176 19.23 -2.33 16.85
CA ASN A 176 19.96 -3.56 17.18
C ASN A 176 19.11 -4.84 17.02
N HIS A 177 17.81 -4.71 16.78
CA HIS A 177 16.94 -5.87 16.62
C HIS A 177 17.22 -6.59 15.28
N PRO A 178 17.30 -7.94 15.24
CA PRO A 178 17.67 -8.68 14.02
C PRO A 178 16.66 -8.54 12.86
N ALA A 179 15.41 -8.20 13.15
CA ALA A 179 14.39 -7.86 12.14
C ALA A 179 14.42 -6.39 11.70
N PHE A 180 15.24 -5.51 12.30
CA PHE A 180 15.32 -4.12 11.86
C PHE A 180 15.91 -4.06 10.44
N TYR A 181 15.17 -3.45 9.51
CA TYR A 181 15.54 -3.42 8.10
C TYR A 181 16.72 -2.48 7.84
N ARG A 182 17.68 -2.97 7.06
CA ARG A 182 18.71 -2.16 6.44
C ARG A 182 18.83 -2.55 4.98
N TYR A 183 18.75 -1.57 4.09
CA TYR A 183 18.99 -1.77 2.67
C TYR A 183 20.50 -1.75 2.40
N LYS A 184 20.98 -2.73 1.63
CA LYS A 184 22.37 -2.80 1.20
C LYS A 184 22.54 -1.96 -0.06
N THR A 185 23.24 -0.84 0.05
CA THR A 185 23.54 0.04 -1.08
C THR A 185 24.56 -0.61 -2.02
N GLU A 186 24.72 -0.05 -3.21
CA GLU A 186 25.73 -0.50 -4.19
C GLU A 186 27.16 -0.36 -3.65
N THR A 187 27.40 0.61 -2.77
CA THR A 187 28.67 0.77 -2.04
C THR A 187 28.88 -0.27 -0.93
N GLY A 188 27.92 -1.17 -0.71
CA GLY A 188 27.97 -2.20 0.33
C GLY A 188 27.52 -1.75 1.72
N LYS A 189 27.23 -0.45 1.92
CA LYS A 189 26.73 0.10 3.20
C LYS A 189 25.31 -0.41 3.46
N ALA A 190 25.03 -0.89 4.67
CA ALA A 190 23.70 -1.28 5.09
C ALA A 190 23.05 -0.12 5.86
N LEU A 191 22.08 0.56 5.27
CA LEU A 191 21.42 1.74 5.84
C LEU A 191 19.96 1.47 6.22
N PRO A 192 19.46 1.97 7.36
CA PRO A 192 18.03 2.01 7.66
C PRO A 192 17.26 2.72 6.53
N MET A 193 15.96 2.43 6.40
CA MET A 193 15.10 3.09 5.40
C MET A 193 13.84 3.67 6.05
N PHE A 194 13.52 4.91 5.71
CA PHE A 194 12.35 5.63 6.21
C PHE A 194 11.52 6.12 5.03
N TYR A 195 10.29 5.65 4.91
CA TYR A 195 9.31 6.26 4.02
C TYR A 195 8.67 7.45 4.75
N VAL A 196 8.57 8.60 4.10
CA VAL A 196 7.99 9.80 4.71
C VAL A 196 6.68 10.13 4.00
N TYR A 197 5.54 9.80 4.62
CA TYR A 197 4.21 10.10 4.07
C TYR A 197 3.93 11.59 4.11
N ASP A 198 3.34 12.15 3.05
CA ASP A 198 3.12 13.58 2.87
C ASP A 198 4.35 14.45 3.15
N SER A 199 5.52 14.00 2.67
CA SER A 199 6.80 14.71 2.84
C SER A 199 6.77 16.15 2.31
N TYR A 200 5.93 16.42 1.30
CA TYR A 200 5.76 17.75 0.70
C TYR A 200 5.13 18.80 1.64
N ILE A 201 4.59 18.41 2.81
CA ILE A 201 4.08 19.36 3.81
C ILE A 201 5.23 20.17 4.43
N THR A 202 6.39 19.54 4.65
CA THR A 202 7.59 20.19 5.18
C THR A 202 8.42 20.72 4.00
N THR A 203 8.90 21.96 4.07
CA THR A 203 9.57 22.60 2.92
C THR A 203 10.93 21.95 2.61
N PRO A 204 11.41 22.04 1.36
CA PRO A 204 12.73 21.51 0.98
C PRO A 204 13.88 22.08 1.82
N GLU A 205 13.82 23.34 2.22
CA GLU A 205 14.87 23.99 3.03
C GLU A 205 14.96 23.37 4.42
N LYS A 206 13.81 23.03 5.01
CA LYS A 206 13.75 22.29 6.28
C LYS A 206 14.29 20.88 6.13
N TRP A 207 13.89 20.16 5.08
CA TRP A 207 14.45 18.83 4.80
C TRP A 207 15.96 18.88 4.58
N ALA A 208 16.46 19.87 3.86
CA ALA A 208 17.88 20.01 3.58
C ALA A 208 18.72 20.20 4.87
N ASN A 209 18.18 20.85 5.90
CA ASN A 209 18.83 20.94 7.21
C ASN A 209 19.11 19.57 7.84
N LEU A 210 18.29 18.56 7.54
CA LEU A 210 18.42 17.20 8.07
C LEU A 210 19.14 16.24 7.10
N LEU A 211 18.84 16.34 5.80
CA LEU A 211 19.16 15.30 4.82
C LEU A 211 20.31 15.67 3.86
N THR A 212 20.87 16.88 3.94
CA THR A 212 22.08 17.23 3.17
C THR A 212 23.31 17.23 4.07
N SER A 213 24.49 16.94 3.52
CA SER A 213 25.75 16.91 4.29
C SER A 213 26.11 18.26 4.94
N SER A 214 25.68 19.36 4.35
CA SER A 214 25.86 20.73 4.88
C SER A 214 24.71 21.21 5.75
N GLY A 215 23.69 20.38 5.98
CA GLY A 215 22.54 20.71 6.80
C GLY A 215 22.93 20.98 8.25
N SER A 216 22.31 21.99 8.87
CA SER A 216 22.57 22.41 10.26
C SER A 216 22.35 21.31 11.30
N ARG A 217 21.59 20.26 10.96
CA ARG A 217 21.28 19.09 11.80
C ARG A 217 21.44 17.80 11.00
N SER A 218 22.42 17.76 10.12
CA SER A 218 22.60 16.65 9.20
C SER A 218 22.74 15.32 9.95
N ILE A 219 21.97 14.33 9.52
CA ILE A 219 22.18 12.93 9.89
C ILE A 219 23.21 12.23 8.99
N ARG A 220 23.61 12.86 7.88
CA ARG A 220 24.55 12.25 6.92
C ARG A 220 25.90 12.02 7.58
N ASN A 221 26.51 10.87 7.29
CA ASN A 221 27.78 10.44 7.90
C ASN A 221 27.77 10.38 9.45
N SER A 222 26.58 10.27 10.06
CA SER A 222 26.41 10.05 11.51
C SER A 222 25.96 8.60 11.79
N PRO A 223 25.91 8.16 13.06
CA PRO A 223 25.28 6.90 13.45
C PRO A 223 23.78 6.80 13.08
N TYR A 224 23.15 7.92 12.75
CA TYR A 224 21.74 8.04 12.40
C TYR A 224 21.50 8.20 10.90
N ASP A 225 22.54 8.04 10.08
CA ASP A 225 22.43 8.08 8.62
C ASP A 225 21.52 6.96 8.12
N ALA A 226 20.64 7.28 7.16
CA ALA A 226 19.61 6.39 6.65
C ALA A 226 19.10 6.85 5.28
N LEU A 227 18.37 5.99 4.58
CA LEU A 227 17.72 6.30 3.31
C LEU A 227 16.32 6.87 3.54
N PHE A 228 16.06 8.09 3.11
CA PHE A 228 14.77 8.76 3.22
C PHE A 228 14.06 8.76 1.86
N ILE A 229 12.87 8.18 1.82
CA ILE A 229 12.07 8.03 0.61
C ILE A 229 10.86 8.96 0.69
N ALA A 230 10.83 9.97 -0.18
CA ALA A 230 9.79 11.00 -0.22
C ALA A 230 8.54 10.55 -0.99
N LEU A 231 7.36 11.00 -0.55
CA LEU A 231 6.13 10.81 -1.31
C LEU A 231 6.07 11.80 -2.47
N LEU A 232 5.97 11.29 -3.70
CA LEU A 232 5.73 12.11 -4.89
C LEU A 232 4.24 12.10 -5.27
N VAL A 233 3.63 13.29 -5.28
CA VAL A 233 2.21 13.50 -5.60
C VAL A 233 2.08 14.24 -6.92
N ASP A 234 2.61 15.46 -6.99
CA ASP A 234 2.66 16.28 -8.20
C ASP A 234 4.01 16.12 -8.90
N SER A 235 4.01 16.31 -10.22
CA SER A 235 5.23 16.31 -11.02
C SER A 235 6.26 17.32 -10.50
N LYS A 236 5.86 18.50 -10.00
CA LYS A 236 6.78 19.55 -9.52
C LYS A 236 7.57 19.13 -8.28
N HIS A 237 7.02 18.21 -7.47
CA HIS A 237 7.66 17.75 -6.24
C HIS A 237 9.01 17.07 -6.51
N ARG A 238 9.27 16.58 -7.73
CA ARG A 238 10.55 15.92 -8.08
C ARG A 238 11.78 16.80 -7.79
N TYR A 239 11.72 18.10 -8.07
CA TYR A 239 12.83 19.02 -7.82
C TYR A 239 12.88 19.51 -6.36
N GLU A 240 11.73 19.59 -5.70
CA GLU A 240 11.63 19.89 -4.27
C GLU A 240 12.24 18.77 -3.43
N ILE A 241 11.97 17.51 -3.81
CA ILE A 241 12.54 16.31 -3.21
C ILE A 241 14.06 16.31 -3.37
N LEU A 242 14.56 16.58 -4.59
CA LEU A 242 16.00 16.68 -4.85
C LEU A 242 16.66 17.76 -3.99
N ARG A 243 16.07 18.96 -3.95
CA ARG A 243 16.56 20.07 -3.11
C ARG A 243 16.51 19.75 -1.61
N GLY A 244 15.54 18.94 -1.19
CA GLY A 244 15.40 18.47 0.19
C GLY A 244 16.44 17.43 0.62
N GLY A 245 17.21 16.85 -0.31
CA GLY A 245 18.26 15.88 0.00
C GLY A 245 17.76 14.45 0.27
N PHE A 246 16.55 14.11 -0.19
CA PHE A 246 16.02 12.75 -0.10
C PHE A 246 16.81 11.76 -0.96
N ASP A 247 16.79 10.48 -0.57
CA ASP A 247 17.50 9.39 -1.25
C ASP A 247 16.62 8.66 -2.29
N GLY A 248 15.32 8.95 -2.34
CA GLY A 248 14.39 8.28 -3.23
C GLY A 248 12.98 8.82 -3.21
N ILE A 249 12.15 8.27 -4.09
CA ILE A 249 10.73 8.58 -4.19
C ILE A 249 9.88 7.31 -4.14
N TYR A 250 8.69 7.42 -3.56
CA TYR A 250 7.62 6.43 -3.67
C TYR A 250 6.28 7.10 -3.94
N THR A 251 5.26 6.32 -4.33
CA THR A 251 4.02 6.87 -4.92
C THR A 251 2.75 6.59 -4.12
N TYR A 252 2.82 5.70 -3.14
CA TYR A 252 1.79 5.26 -2.19
C TYR A 252 0.43 4.83 -2.78
N PHE A 253 -0.32 5.74 -3.39
CA PHE A 253 -1.74 5.56 -3.68
C PHE A 253 -2.02 4.37 -4.61
N ALA A 254 -2.98 3.52 -4.20
CA ALA A 254 -3.41 2.35 -4.97
C ALA A 254 -4.24 2.69 -6.21
N THR A 255 -4.77 3.91 -6.29
CA THR A 255 -5.63 4.39 -7.38
C THR A 255 -4.81 4.95 -8.53
N ASN A 256 -4.76 4.23 -9.64
CA ASN A 256 -4.20 4.73 -10.88
C ASN A 256 -4.97 5.99 -11.33
N GLY A 257 -4.24 7.08 -11.56
CA GLY A 257 -4.82 8.37 -11.97
C GLY A 257 -5.18 9.31 -10.82
N PHE A 258 -4.93 8.97 -9.56
CA PHE A 258 -5.28 9.87 -8.44
C PHE A 258 -4.31 11.06 -8.33
N THR A 259 -3.03 10.80 -8.49
CA THR A 259 -1.92 11.77 -8.47
C THR A 259 -0.98 11.49 -9.63
N TYR A 260 -0.13 12.47 -10.00
CA TYR A 260 0.90 12.26 -11.02
C TYR A 260 1.78 11.04 -10.70
N GLY A 261 2.19 10.89 -9.43
CA GLY A 261 3.01 9.77 -8.98
C GLY A 261 2.29 8.41 -9.04
N SER A 262 0.99 8.37 -8.76
CA SER A 262 0.21 7.11 -8.78
C SER A 262 -0.23 6.67 -10.18
N SER A 263 -0.07 7.53 -11.20
CA SER A 263 -0.41 7.22 -12.59
C SER A 263 0.67 6.41 -13.28
N TYR A 264 0.34 5.19 -13.71
CA TYR A 264 1.32 4.22 -14.23
C TYR A 264 2.07 4.74 -15.47
N GLU A 265 1.41 5.54 -16.29
CA GLU A 265 1.98 6.19 -17.48
C GLU A 265 3.18 7.11 -17.18
N ASN A 266 3.34 7.56 -15.93
CA ASN A 266 4.44 8.42 -15.52
C ASN A 266 5.62 7.65 -14.93
N TRP A 267 5.49 6.35 -14.66
CA TRP A 267 6.52 5.59 -13.93
C TRP A 267 7.83 5.44 -14.71
N ALA A 268 7.79 5.30 -16.03
CA ALA A 268 9.01 5.33 -16.85
C ALA A 268 9.74 6.68 -16.75
N LYS A 269 9.00 7.79 -16.78
CA LYS A 269 9.57 9.14 -16.64
C LYS A 269 10.14 9.39 -15.24
N LEU A 270 9.46 8.89 -14.21
CA LEU A 270 9.91 8.97 -12.82
C LEU A 270 11.15 8.12 -12.57
N LYS A 271 11.21 6.90 -13.11
CA LYS A 271 12.41 6.06 -13.09
C LYS A 271 13.57 6.77 -13.76
N TYR A 272 13.37 7.28 -14.98
CA TYR A 272 14.40 8.02 -15.71
C TYR A 272 14.92 9.21 -14.89
N PHE A 273 14.02 10.02 -14.32
CA PHE A 273 14.42 11.12 -13.43
C PHE A 273 15.24 10.63 -12.23
N CYS A 274 14.81 9.56 -11.57
CA CYS A 274 15.53 8.99 -10.45
C CYS A 274 16.93 8.52 -10.83
N ASP A 275 17.08 7.85 -11.98
CA ASP A 275 18.38 7.39 -12.47
C ASP A 275 19.32 8.57 -12.77
N GLN A 276 18.82 9.65 -13.36
CA GLN A 276 19.62 10.84 -13.65
C GLN A 276 20.15 11.54 -12.39
N TYR A 277 19.45 11.41 -11.26
CA TYR A 277 19.78 12.09 -10.01
C TYR A 277 20.21 11.14 -8.88
N ASN A 278 20.53 9.89 -9.20
CA ASN A 278 20.93 8.85 -8.24
C ASN A 278 19.92 8.67 -7.08
N LEU A 279 18.63 8.73 -7.39
CA LEU A 279 17.54 8.50 -6.45
C LEU A 279 16.98 7.08 -6.61
N ILE A 280 16.51 6.49 -5.52
CA ILE A 280 15.79 5.21 -5.57
C ILE A 280 14.34 5.45 -5.98
N PHE A 281 13.91 4.86 -7.11
CA PHE A 281 12.49 4.84 -7.49
C PHE A 281 11.78 3.61 -6.91
N ILE A 282 10.72 3.83 -6.11
CA ILE A 282 9.90 2.79 -5.48
C ILE A 282 8.43 2.96 -5.88
N PRO A 283 7.97 2.41 -7.03
CA PRO A 283 6.57 2.47 -7.40
C PRO A 283 5.72 1.68 -6.40
N SER A 284 4.59 2.27 -6.00
CA SER A 284 3.60 1.64 -5.13
C SER A 284 2.45 1.06 -5.93
N VAL A 285 2.18 -0.23 -5.74
CA VAL A 285 1.11 -0.96 -6.42
C VAL A 285 0.01 -1.36 -5.43
N GLY A 286 -1.26 -1.35 -5.86
CA GLY A 286 -2.37 -1.77 -5.02
C GLY A 286 -3.40 -2.63 -5.75
N PRO A 287 -4.15 -3.49 -5.03
CA PRO A 287 -5.07 -4.43 -5.65
C PRO A 287 -6.40 -3.82 -6.11
N GLY A 288 -6.66 -2.57 -5.73
CA GLY A 288 -7.86 -1.78 -5.99
C GLY A 288 -8.02 -0.73 -4.89
N TYR A 289 -9.10 0.02 -4.93
CA TYR A 289 -9.38 1.08 -3.95
C TYR A 289 -10.88 1.28 -3.76
N ILE A 290 -11.34 1.39 -2.53
CA ILE A 290 -12.70 1.79 -2.17
C ILE A 290 -12.81 2.20 -0.69
N ASP A 291 -12.91 3.50 -0.44
CA ASP A 291 -12.97 4.07 0.92
C ASP A 291 -14.35 4.64 1.29
N THR A 292 -15.36 4.43 0.44
CA THR A 292 -16.70 5.03 0.57
C THR A 292 -17.47 4.63 1.84
N SER A 293 -16.95 3.70 2.64
CA SER A 293 -17.46 3.41 3.99
C SER A 293 -17.17 4.54 5.00
N ILE A 294 -16.07 5.27 4.80
CA ILE A 294 -15.63 6.38 5.65
C ILE A 294 -15.59 7.72 4.89
N ARG A 295 -15.46 7.70 3.56
CA ARG A 295 -15.52 8.88 2.69
C ARG A 295 -16.56 8.70 1.57
N PRO A 296 -17.88 8.79 1.86
CA PRO A 296 -18.93 8.50 0.88
C PRO A 296 -18.88 9.37 -0.40
N TRP A 297 -18.24 10.54 -0.31
CA TRP A 297 -18.04 11.48 -1.40
C TRP A 297 -16.89 11.11 -2.36
N ASN A 298 -16.05 10.12 -2.02
CA ASN A 298 -14.81 9.81 -2.76
C ASN A 298 -14.95 8.70 -3.82
N THR A 299 -16.14 8.53 -4.39
CA THR A 299 -16.45 7.45 -5.35
C THR A 299 -15.60 7.52 -6.62
N GLN A 300 -15.21 8.72 -7.08
CA GLN A 300 -14.39 8.93 -8.27
C GLN A 300 -13.04 8.18 -8.25
N ASN A 301 -12.51 7.95 -7.04
CA ASN A 301 -11.23 7.27 -6.83
C ASN A 301 -11.39 5.75 -6.66
N THR A 302 -12.61 5.24 -6.65
CA THR A 302 -12.86 3.80 -6.56
C THR A 302 -12.27 3.08 -7.78
N ARG A 303 -11.59 1.96 -7.52
CA ARG A 303 -11.04 1.06 -8.54
C ARG A 303 -11.41 -0.37 -8.19
N ASN A 304 -12.27 -0.95 -9.02
CA ASN A 304 -12.67 -2.35 -8.87
C ASN A 304 -11.44 -3.24 -9.06
N ARG A 305 -11.34 -4.31 -8.26
CA ARG A 305 -10.19 -5.22 -8.34
C ARG A 305 -10.19 -6.11 -9.59
N ILE A 306 -11.35 -6.24 -10.25
CA ILE A 306 -11.57 -7.02 -11.48
C ILE A 306 -10.93 -8.42 -11.35
N ASN A 307 -11.28 -9.14 -10.27
CA ASN A 307 -10.79 -10.48 -9.96
C ASN A 307 -9.24 -10.62 -9.99
N GLY A 308 -8.52 -9.57 -9.61
CA GLY A 308 -7.06 -9.53 -9.59
C GLY A 308 -6.43 -8.81 -10.80
N LYS A 309 -7.17 -8.58 -11.89
CA LYS A 309 -6.62 -7.96 -13.10
C LYS A 309 -6.11 -6.55 -12.86
N TYR A 310 -6.78 -5.75 -12.02
CA TYR A 310 -6.30 -4.41 -11.66
C TYR A 310 -4.91 -4.48 -11.00
N TYR A 311 -4.74 -5.42 -10.06
CA TYR A 311 -3.47 -5.62 -9.36
C TYR A 311 -2.35 -6.08 -10.30
N GLU A 312 -2.64 -7.06 -11.16
CA GLU A 312 -1.65 -7.57 -12.13
C GLU A 312 -1.25 -6.50 -13.15
N THR A 313 -2.15 -5.62 -13.56
CA THR A 313 -1.82 -4.47 -14.41
C THR A 313 -0.86 -3.51 -13.70
N ALA A 314 -1.11 -3.19 -12.43
CA ALA A 314 -0.22 -2.34 -11.63
C ALA A 314 1.16 -2.97 -11.46
N LEU A 315 1.22 -4.26 -11.11
CA LEU A 315 2.47 -5.01 -10.97
C LEU A 315 3.24 -5.09 -12.29
N SER A 316 2.55 -5.29 -13.41
CA SER A 316 3.17 -5.29 -14.73
C SER A 316 3.82 -3.95 -15.07
N ALA A 317 3.11 -2.84 -14.83
CA ALA A 317 3.63 -1.50 -15.08
C ALA A 317 4.84 -1.19 -14.17
N ALA A 318 4.80 -1.64 -12.91
CA ALA A 318 5.92 -1.47 -11.99
C ALA A 318 7.15 -2.24 -12.47
N LEU A 319 7.01 -3.50 -12.89
CA LEU A 319 8.13 -4.31 -13.39
C LEU A 319 8.74 -3.71 -14.67
N GLN A 320 7.91 -3.19 -15.58
CA GLN A 320 8.38 -2.54 -16.82
C GLN A 320 9.25 -1.31 -16.56
N ALA A 321 9.03 -0.60 -15.44
CA ALA A 321 9.87 0.52 -15.02
C ALA A 321 11.21 0.07 -14.38
N GLN A 322 11.50 -1.24 -14.31
CA GLN A 322 12.73 -1.83 -13.77
C GLN A 322 13.21 -1.22 -12.42
N PRO A 323 12.36 -1.18 -11.38
CA PRO A 323 12.68 -0.51 -10.13
C PRO A 323 13.53 -1.37 -9.20
N SER A 324 14.40 -0.74 -8.42
CA SER A 324 15.23 -1.43 -7.42
C SER A 324 14.44 -2.02 -6.25
N ILE A 325 13.24 -1.47 -5.97
CA ILE A 325 12.28 -1.90 -4.94
C ILE A 325 10.85 -1.63 -5.46
N ILE A 326 9.89 -2.49 -5.13
CA ILE A 326 8.45 -2.24 -5.34
C ILE A 326 7.77 -2.23 -3.97
N SER A 327 6.90 -1.27 -3.70
CA SER A 327 6.05 -1.25 -2.50
C SER A 327 4.62 -1.66 -2.82
N ILE A 328 3.94 -2.30 -1.87
CA ILE A 328 2.55 -2.74 -2.01
C ILE A 328 1.67 -1.95 -1.05
N THR A 329 0.71 -1.24 -1.59
CA THR A 329 -0.34 -0.52 -0.86
C THR A 329 -1.64 -1.31 -0.98
N SER A 330 -2.00 -2.13 0.00
CA SER A 330 -1.38 -2.30 1.33
C SER A 330 -1.51 -3.74 1.81
N PHE A 331 -0.88 -4.09 2.94
CA PHE A 331 -1.22 -5.33 3.61
C PHE A 331 -2.66 -5.30 4.12
N ASN A 332 -3.00 -4.31 4.97
CA ASN A 332 -4.22 -4.30 5.78
C ASN A 332 -4.85 -2.90 5.97
N GLU A 333 -4.72 -1.96 5.03
CA GLU A 333 -5.44 -0.67 5.10
C GLU A 333 -6.92 -0.86 4.69
N TRP A 334 -7.67 -1.51 5.58
CA TRP A 334 -9.06 -1.93 5.34
C TRP A 334 -10.00 -0.76 5.05
N HIS A 335 -9.73 0.40 5.67
CA HIS A 335 -10.54 1.60 5.51
C HIS A 335 -10.60 2.07 4.06
N GLU A 336 -9.53 1.88 3.31
CA GLU A 336 -9.40 2.29 1.91
C GLU A 336 -9.62 1.14 0.92
N GLY A 337 -9.86 -0.07 1.41
CA GLY A 337 -10.10 -1.23 0.55
C GLY A 337 -8.89 -1.64 -0.29
N THR A 338 -7.67 -1.28 0.14
CA THR A 338 -6.40 -1.56 -0.57
C THR A 338 -5.68 -2.82 -0.07
N GLN A 339 -6.22 -3.49 0.95
CA GLN A 339 -5.60 -4.64 1.61
C GLN A 339 -5.41 -5.85 0.67
N ILE A 340 -4.28 -6.54 0.77
CA ILE A 340 -4.05 -7.90 0.22
C ILE A 340 -4.33 -9.01 1.25
N GLU A 341 -4.50 -8.65 2.53
CA GLU A 341 -4.90 -9.56 3.60
C GLU A 341 -6.17 -10.35 3.24
N LYS A 342 -6.30 -11.58 3.75
CA LYS A 342 -7.44 -12.46 3.45
C LYS A 342 -8.77 -11.81 3.81
N ALA A 343 -9.66 -11.67 2.82
CA ALA A 343 -11.04 -11.23 3.02
C ALA A 343 -12.03 -12.37 2.78
N VAL A 344 -13.09 -12.42 3.60
CA VAL A 344 -14.16 -13.42 3.47
C VAL A 344 -15.52 -12.77 3.17
N PRO A 345 -16.41 -13.48 2.46
CA PRO A 345 -17.79 -13.02 2.28
C PRO A 345 -18.48 -12.77 3.62
N LYS A 346 -19.14 -11.61 3.76
CA LYS A 346 -19.96 -11.30 4.91
C LYS A 346 -21.20 -10.51 4.53
N ARG A 347 -22.32 -10.91 5.14
CA ARG A 347 -23.57 -10.17 5.15
C ARG A 347 -24.00 -9.92 6.60
N THR A 348 -24.49 -8.71 6.86
CA THR A 348 -25.26 -8.34 8.06
C THR A 348 -26.68 -7.96 7.63
N SER A 349 -27.54 -7.55 8.55
CA SER A 349 -28.88 -7.04 8.22
C SER A 349 -28.81 -5.81 7.30
N ASN A 350 -27.79 -4.97 7.46
CA ASN A 350 -27.72 -3.65 6.82
C ASN A 350 -26.63 -3.53 5.75
N THR A 351 -25.75 -4.54 5.62
CA THR A 351 -24.55 -4.42 4.79
C THR A 351 -24.18 -5.75 4.15
N VAL A 352 -23.92 -5.72 2.85
CA VAL A 352 -23.22 -6.77 2.12
C VAL A 352 -21.79 -6.26 1.88
N TYR A 353 -20.81 -6.93 2.47
CA TYR A 353 -19.40 -6.56 2.31
C TYR A 353 -18.90 -7.07 0.96
N LEU A 354 -17.94 -6.34 0.38
CA LEU A 354 -17.19 -6.81 -0.77
C LEU A 354 -16.25 -7.92 -0.33
N ASP A 355 -16.01 -8.86 -1.24
CA ASP A 355 -15.16 -10.03 -1.01
C ASP A 355 -14.41 -10.41 -2.29
N TYR A 356 -13.65 -11.50 -2.25
CA TYR A 356 -12.76 -11.92 -3.33
C TYR A 356 -13.36 -13.00 -4.24
N ARG A 357 -14.66 -13.30 -4.10
CA ARG A 357 -15.31 -14.31 -4.96
C ARG A 357 -15.26 -13.90 -6.44
N PRO A 358 -15.15 -14.86 -7.37
CA PRO A 358 -15.28 -16.32 -7.16
C PRO A 358 -14.02 -17.00 -6.60
N HIS A 359 -12.94 -16.26 -6.34
CA HIS A 359 -11.68 -16.82 -5.85
C HIS A 359 -11.66 -17.02 -4.33
N LYS A 360 -10.61 -17.70 -3.86
CA LYS A 360 -10.34 -17.93 -2.43
C LYS A 360 -9.97 -16.62 -1.71
N PRO A 361 -10.13 -16.54 -0.38
CA PRO A 361 -9.66 -15.41 0.42
C PRO A 361 -8.18 -15.07 0.24
N SER A 362 -7.35 -16.03 -0.19
CA SER A 362 -5.91 -15.89 -0.41
C SER A 362 -5.52 -15.32 -1.79
N LEU A 363 -6.46 -14.97 -2.67
CA LEU A 363 -6.18 -14.55 -4.05
C LEU A 363 -5.03 -13.52 -4.16
N TYR A 364 -5.10 -12.42 -3.41
CA TYR A 364 -4.12 -11.34 -3.57
C TYR A 364 -2.74 -11.72 -3.04
N LEU A 365 -2.66 -12.57 -2.02
CA LEU A 365 -1.40 -13.10 -1.52
C LEU A 365 -0.74 -14.06 -2.54
N GLU A 366 -1.56 -14.88 -3.20
CA GLU A 366 -1.09 -15.77 -4.28
C GLU A 366 -0.59 -14.97 -5.48
N LEU A 367 -1.28 -13.89 -5.86
CA LEU A 367 -0.82 -12.96 -6.88
C LEU A 367 0.47 -12.25 -6.47
N THR A 368 0.57 -11.74 -5.24
CA THR A 368 1.81 -11.12 -4.74
C THR A 368 2.99 -12.09 -4.80
N ARG A 369 2.80 -13.37 -4.43
CA ARG A 369 3.85 -14.40 -4.56
C ARG A 369 4.29 -14.58 -6.02
N LYS A 370 3.34 -14.82 -6.93
CA LYS A 370 3.61 -14.99 -8.37
C LYS A 370 4.44 -13.84 -8.93
N TRP A 371 4.07 -12.60 -8.60
CA TRP A 371 4.74 -11.41 -9.13
C TRP A 371 6.07 -11.09 -8.42
N SER A 372 6.20 -11.41 -7.13
CA SER A 372 7.48 -11.32 -6.42
C SER A 372 8.52 -12.27 -6.99
N GLU A 373 8.14 -13.51 -7.32
CA GLU A 373 9.04 -14.47 -7.98
C GLU A 373 9.47 -13.99 -9.37
N LYS A 374 8.54 -13.41 -10.13
CA LYS A 374 8.83 -12.80 -11.44
C LYS A 374 9.78 -11.60 -11.28
N TYR A 375 9.49 -10.69 -10.37
CA TYR A 375 10.31 -9.52 -10.06
C TYR A 375 11.74 -9.92 -9.70
N ARG A 376 11.93 -10.92 -8.84
CA ARG A 376 13.27 -11.38 -8.46
C ARG A 376 14.08 -11.87 -9.65
N LYS A 377 13.46 -12.65 -10.55
CA LYS A 377 14.12 -13.16 -11.76
C LYS A 377 14.54 -12.01 -12.68
N GLU A 378 13.65 -11.05 -12.92
CA GLU A 378 13.95 -9.90 -13.79
C GLU A 378 14.97 -8.94 -13.15
N ARG A 379 14.87 -8.70 -11.84
CA ARG A 379 15.81 -7.85 -11.09
C ARG A 379 17.23 -8.35 -11.13
N ALA A 380 17.43 -9.66 -11.05
CA ALA A 380 18.77 -10.23 -11.19
C ALA A 380 19.38 -9.93 -12.57
N ALA A 381 18.56 -9.84 -13.63
CA ALA A 381 19.04 -9.55 -14.98
C ALA A 381 19.47 -8.09 -15.15
N TYR A 382 18.63 -7.10 -14.79
CA TYR A 382 19.00 -5.69 -14.95
C TYR A 382 19.94 -5.15 -13.86
N ALA A 383 20.14 -5.89 -12.76
CA ALA A 383 21.22 -5.57 -11.82
C ALA A 383 22.61 -5.97 -12.33
N LEU A 384 22.68 -6.90 -13.30
CA LEU A 384 23.93 -7.36 -13.92
C LEU A 384 24.26 -6.59 -15.21
N ASP A 385 23.29 -5.93 -15.83
CA ASP A 385 23.47 -5.14 -17.06
C ASP A 385 22.89 -3.72 -16.89
N PRO A 386 23.68 -2.76 -16.38
CA PRO A 386 23.27 -1.36 -16.26
C PRO A 386 23.11 -0.64 -17.62
N GLN A 387 23.39 -1.30 -18.75
CA GLN A 387 23.34 -0.67 -20.07
C GLN A 387 22.13 -1.11 -20.89
N LEU A 388 21.09 -0.28 -20.88
CA LEU A 388 20.46 0.30 -22.08
C LEU A 388 19.11 0.95 -21.69
N PRO A 389 18.90 2.25 -21.97
CA PRO A 389 17.55 2.78 -21.99
C PRO A 389 16.80 2.12 -23.15
N LEU A 390 15.81 1.27 -22.83
CA LEU A 390 14.81 0.84 -23.81
C LEU A 390 13.76 1.95 -23.92
N PHE A 391 13.99 2.81 -24.92
CA PHE A 391 13.09 3.78 -25.59
C PHE A 391 12.50 4.94 -24.77
#